data_AF-A0A0K2VDX8-F1
#
_entry.id   AF-A0A0K2VDX8-F1
#
_cell.length_a   1.000
_cell.length_b   1.000
_cell.length_c   1.000
_cell.angle_alpha   90.00
_cell.angle_beta   90.00
_cell.angle_gamma   90.00
#
_symmetry.space_group_name_H-M   'P 1'
#
loop_
_entity.id
_entity.type
_entity.pdbx_description
1 polymer ?
#
loop_
_entity_poly.entity_id
_entity_poly.type
_entity_poly.pdbx_seq_one_letter_code
_entity_poly.pdbx_strand_id
1 'polypeptide(L)'
;MKIKVNFATQLISSSVVHEIKFYNKDLQLPEFRNSERTVEFLRRFDTLFDFTNSRNLLAKGFKSPRSIGIKDYWKPIFQDMFLYISELKDAFGKPLVKTRKITDFVGFMASITNGINAIE
;
A
#
# COMPACT_ATOMS: atom_id res chain seq x y z
N MET A 1 -0.22 20.26 -9.36
CA MET A 1 -0.55 20.26 -7.91
C MET A 1 0.64 19.66 -7.17
N LYS A 2 1.27 20.37 -6.23
CA LYS A 2 2.41 19.86 -5.47
C LYS A 2 1.88 19.22 -4.18
N ILE A 3 1.80 17.89 -4.15
CA ILE A 3 1.44 17.16 -2.94
C ILE A 3 2.64 17.20 -1.99
N LYS A 4 2.43 17.66 -0.74
CA LYS A 4 3.46 17.48 0.29
C LYS A 4 3.38 16.05 0.81
N VAL A 5 4.50 15.35 0.78
CA VAL A 5 4.58 13.91 1.12
C VAL A 5 4.02 13.65 2.53
N ASN A 6 4.29 14.53 3.49
CA ASN A 6 3.78 14.40 4.86
C ASN A 6 2.24 14.32 4.95
N PHE A 7 1.52 15.08 4.11
CA PHE A 7 0.05 15.00 4.06
C PHE A 7 -0.43 13.73 3.37
N ALA A 8 0.25 13.31 2.30
CA ALA A 8 -0.09 12.07 1.61
C ALA A 8 0.06 10.86 2.55
N THR A 9 1.14 10.80 3.33
CA THR A 9 1.39 9.72 4.28
C THR A 9 0.38 9.69 5.42
N GLN A 10 -0.08 10.85 5.89
CA GLN A 10 -1.12 10.92 6.92
C GLN A 10 -2.46 10.39 6.39
N LEU A 11 -2.83 10.75 5.16
CA LEU A 11 -4.08 10.35 4.53
C LEU A 11 -4.19 8.83 4.35
N ILE A 12 -3.09 8.15 4.00
CA ILE A 12 -3.11 6.69 3.74
C ILE A 12 -2.84 5.84 4.99
N SER A 13 -2.64 6.47 6.14
CA SER A 13 -2.18 5.77 7.35
C SER A 13 -3.18 4.76 7.92
N SER A 14 -2.64 3.79 8.67
CA SER A 14 -3.43 2.81 9.42
C SER A 14 -4.52 3.39 10.33
N SER A 15 -4.37 4.61 10.87
CA SER A 15 -5.41 5.23 11.70
C SER A 15 -6.64 5.61 10.87
N VAL A 16 -6.44 6.22 9.70
CA VAL A 16 -7.52 6.55 8.75
C VAL A 16 -8.24 5.28 8.30
N VAL A 17 -7.49 4.21 8.04
CA VAL A 17 -8.07 2.90 7.70
C VAL A 17 -8.97 2.37 8.83
N HIS A 18 -8.56 2.52 10.08
CA HIS A 18 -9.33 2.10 11.23
C HIS A 18 -10.63 2.91 11.38
N GLU A 19 -10.54 4.24 11.23
CA GLU A 19 -11.69 5.15 11.29
C GLU A 19 -12.71 4.85 10.19
N ILE A 20 -12.29 4.68 8.94
CA ILE A 20 -13.19 4.31 7.83
C ILE A 20 -13.90 2.98 8.13
N LYS A 21 -13.16 2.00 8.66
CA LYS A 21 -13.74 0.70 9.03
C LYS A 21 -14.76 0.84 10.16
N PHE A 22 -14.44 1.64 11.18
CA PHE A 22 -15.33 1.93 12.31
C PHE A 22 -16.62 2.61 11.85
N TYR A 23 -16.51 3.62 10.99
CA TYR A 23 -17.67 4.33 10.44
C TYR A 23 -18.56 3.45 9.57
N ASN A 24 -17.98 2.53 8.80
CA ASN A 24 -18.75 1.59 7.98
C ASN A 24 -19.37 0.45 8.81
N LYS A 25 -18.63 -0.16 9.75
CA LYS A 25 -19.05 -1.39 10.42
C LYS A 25 -19.77 -1.16 11.74
N ASP A 26 -19.28 -0.23 12.54
CA ASP A 26 -19.77 0.00 13.90
C ASP A 26 -20.85 1.08 13.93
N LEU A 27 -20.60 2.22 13.26
CA LEU A 27 -21.60 3.31 13.15
C LEU A 27 -22.57 3.16 11.97
N GLN A 28 -22.22 2.33 10.98
CA GLN A 28 -23.03 2.06 9.78
C GLN A 28 -23.48 3.34 9.04
N LEU A 29 -22.59 4.35 9.02
CA LEU A 29 -22.88 5.63 8.39
C LEU A 29 -23.09 5.44 6.87
N PRO A 30 -24.20 5.94 6.29
CA PRO A 30 -24.49 5.78 4.87
C PRO A 30 -23.37 6.24 3.94
N GLU A 31 -22.62 7.27 4.33
CA GLU A 31 -21.51 7.87 3.59
C GLU A 31 -20.31 6.93 3.45
N PHE A 32 -20.17 5.95 4.35
CA PHE A 32 -19.07 4.99 4.38
C PHE A 32 -19.46 3.60 3.89
N ARG A 33 -20.68 3.43 3.38
CA ARG A 33 -21.12 2.17 2.78
C ARG A 33 -20.23 1.79 1.60
N ASN A 34 -19.92 0.50 1.47
CA ASN A 34 -19.07 -0.05 0.40
C ASN A 34 -17.61 0.44 0.42
N SER A 35 -17.13 0.95 1.56
CA SER A 35 -15.75 1.45 1.72
C SER A 35 -14.70 0.33 1.88
N GLU A 36 -15.09 -0.95 1.86
CA GLU A 36 -14.19 -2.09 2.06
C GLU A 36 -13.04 -2.11 1.07
N ARG A 37 -13.32 -1.81 -0.21
CA ARG A 37 -12.28 -1.77 -1.25
C ARG A 37 -11.34 -0.59 -1.08
N THR A 38 -11.84 0.54 -0.58
CA THR A 38 -11.02 1.71 -0.21
C THR A 38 -10.11 1.38 0.97
N VAL A 39 -10.67 0.73 2.00
CA VAL A 39 -9.91 0.24 3.18
C VAL A 39 -8.78 -0.70 2.76
N GLU A 40 -9.07 -1.65 1.86
CA GLU A 40 -8.06 -2.57 1.33
C GLU A 40 -6.97 -1.84 0.56
N PHE A 41 -7.36 -0.93 -0.34
CA PHE A 41 -6.43 -0.12 -1.12
C PHE A 41 -5.49 0.68 -0.19
N LEU A 42 -6.03 1.45 0.75
CA LEU A 42 -5.25 2.25 1.68
C LEU A 42 -4.28 1.39 2.50
N ARG A 43 -4.74 0.26 3.04
CA ARG A 43 -3.90 -0.66 3.84
C ARG A 43 -2.73 -1.24 3.03
N ARG A 44 -2.96 -1.62 1.77
CA ARG A 44 -1.90 -2.14 0.89
C ARG A 44 -0.84 -1.06 0.61
N PHE A 45 -1.25 0.17 0.33
CA PHE A 45 -0.31 1.27 0.08
C PHE A 45 0.41 1.78 1.33
N ASP A 46 -0.24 1.79 2.51
CA ASP A 46 0.41 2.07 3.80
C ASP A 46 1.54 1.06 4.07
N THR A 47 1.23 -0.23 3.89
CA THR A 47 2.20 -1.33 4.08
C THR A 47 3.37 -1.22 3.10
N LEU A 48 3.09 -0.89 1.84
CA LEU A 48 4.11 -0.69 0.82
C LEU A 48 5.00 0.52 1.12
N PHE A 49 4.41 1.60 1.62
CA PHE A 49 5.14 2.78 2.06
C PHE A 49 6.07 2.45 3.24
N ASP A 50 5.55 1.77 4.26
CA ASP A 50 6.34 1.35 5.42
C ASP A 50 7.54 0.49 5.01
N PHE A 51 7.34 -0.47 4.11
CA PHE A 51 8.41 -1.33 3.63
C PHE A 51 9.48 -0.58 2.85
N THR A 52 9.07 0.23 1.86
CA THR A 52 10.00 0.99 1.02
C THR A 52 10.75 2.08 1.80
N ASN A 53 10.25 2.45 2.98
CA ASN A 53 10.82 3.48 3.84
C ASN A 53 11.31 2.95 5.21
N SER A 54 11.50 1.63 5.36
CA SER A 54 11.94 1.02 6.62
C SER A 54 13.41 1.33 6.93
N ARG A 55 13.66 2.18 7.93
CA ARG A 55 15.01 2.61 8.35
C ARG A 55 15.27 2.50 9.85
N ASN A 56 14.23 2.24 10.65
CA ASN A 56 14.34 2.29 12.10
C ASN A 56 14.60 0.89 12.69
N LEU A 57 15.82 0.63 13.15
CA LEU A 57 16.23 -0.66 13.74
C LEU A 57 15.37 -1.13 14.92
N LEU A 58 14.69 -0.21 15.62
CA LEU A 58 13.80 -0.53 16.75
C LEU A 58 12.33 -0.72 16.33
N ALA A 59 11.98 -0.39 15.09
CA ALA A 59 10.64 -0.60 14.59
C ALA A 59 10.37 -2.11 14.42
N LYS A 60 9.08 -2.47 14.43
CA LYS A 60 8.59 -3.85 14.32
C LYS A 60 7.79 -4.03 13.03
N GLY A 61 7.68 -5.26 12.55
CA GLY A 61 6.89 -5.60 11.37
C GLY A 61 7.41 -4.90 10.11
N PHE A 62 6.51 -4.42 9.23
CA PHE A 62 6.90 -3.79 7.96
C PHE A 62 7.68 -2.47 8.10
N LYS A 63 7.71 -1.88 9.29
CA LYS A 63 8.50 -0.68 9.58
C LYS A 63 9.94 -1.01 9.97
N SER A 64 10.24 -2.27 10.33
CA SER A 64 11.59 -2.69 10.70
C SER A 64 12.49 -2.84 9.46
N PRO A 65 13.80 -2.56 9.57
CA PRO A 65 14.76 -2.81 8.50
C PRO A 65 14.68 -4.25 8.01
N ARG A 66 14.82 -4.40 6.71
CA ARG A 66 14.75 -5.70 6.07
C ARG A 66 15.96 -6.52 6.48
N SER A 67 15.73 -7.66 7.13
CA SER A 67 16.76 -8.67 7.41
C SER A 67 16.41 -9.98 6.69
N ILE A 68 17.44 -10.75 6.34
CA ILE A 68 17.29 -12.05 5.66
C ILE A 68 16.42 -13.00 6.50
N GLY A 69 16.53 -12.95 7.83
CA GLY A 69 15.83 -13.85 8.74
C GLY A 69 14.29 -13.72 8.77
N ILE A 70 13.72 -12.66 8.17
CA ILE A 70 12.26 -12.48 8.08
C ILE A 70 11.75 -12.51 6.63
N LYS A 71 12.59 -12.92 5.67
CA LYS A 71 12.28 -12.92 4.23
C LYS A 71 11.02 -13.69 3.88
N ASP A 72 10.86 -14.88 4.45
CA ASP A 72 9.72 -15.74 4.17
C ASP A 72 8.38 -15.15 4.66
N TYR A 73 8.43 -14.21 5.61
CA TYR A 73 7.26 -13.48 6.06
C TYR A 73 6.87 -12.36 5.09
N TRP A 74 7.83 -11.52 4.68
CA TRP A 74 7.49 -10.36 3.86
C TRP A 74 7.40 -10.67 2.37
N LYS A 75 8.29 -11.52 1.81
CA LYS A 75 8.37 -11.76 0.35
C LYS A 75 7.02 -12.14 -0.29
N PRO A 76 6.20 -13.05 0.27
CA PRO A 76 4.89 -13.38 -0.29
C PRO A 76 3.93 -12.19 -0.31
N ILE A 77 3.98 -11.34 0.72
CA ILE A 77 3.13 -10.15 0.85
C ILE A 77 3.48 -9.11 -0.21
N PHE A 78 4.76 -8.94 -0.51
CA PHE A 78 5.22 -8.07 -1.59
C PHE A 78 4.88 -8.60 -2.98
N GLN A 79 4.94 -9.92 -3.18
CA GLN A 79 4.50 -10.55 -4.42
C GLN A 79 2.98 -10.39 -4.63
N ASP A 80 2.18 -10.57 -3.57
CA ASP A 80 0.74 -10.32 -3.60
C ASP A 80 0.43 -8.85 -3.92
N MET A 81 1.17 -7.89 -3.33
CA MET A 81 1.02 -6.47 -3.64
C MET A 81 1.40 -6.14 -5.10
N PHE A 82 2.45 -6.77 -5.64
CA PHE A 82 2.80 -6.61 -7.05
C PHE A 82 1.65 -7.04 -7.95
N LEU A 83 1.08 -8.23 -7.69
CA LEU A 83 -0.06 -8.74 -8.44
C LEU A 83 -1.26 -7.79 -8.34
N TYR A 84 -1.61 -7.39 -7.11
CA TYR A 84 -2.69 -6.43 -6.86
C TYR A 84 -2.54 -5.15 -7.68
N ILE A 85 -1.36 -4.53 -7.66
CA ILE A 85 -1.10 -3.28 -8.42
C ILE A 85 -1.24 -3.52 -9.94
N SER A 86 -0.78 -4.66 -10.43
CA SER A 86 -0.88 -5.01 -11.86
C SER A 86 -2.33 -5.18 -12.34
N GLU A 87 -3.22 -5.59 -11.44
CA GLU A 87 -4.63 -5.85 -11.71
C GLU A 87 -5.54 -4.63 -11.48
N LEU A 88 -5.04 -3.58 -10.83
CA LEU A 88 -5.80 -2.35 -10.61
C LEU A 88 -6.30 -1.75 -11.92
N LYS A 89 -7.57 -1.34 -11.91
CA LYS A 89 -8.27 -0.74 -13.04
C LYS A 89 -8.86 0.61 -12.63
N ASP A 90 -9.05 1.50 -13.61
CA ASP A 90 -9.83 2.70 -13.41
C ASP A 90 -11.34 2.41 -13.39
N ALA A 91 -12.15 3.45 -13.22
CA ALA A 91 -13.60 3.36 -13.17
C ALA A 91 -14.22 2.80 -14.47
N PHE A 92 -13.49 2.78 -15.58
CA PHE A 92 -13.93 2.25 -16.87
C PHE A 92 -13.36 0.85 -17.15
N GLY A 93 -12.70 0.24 -16.17
CA GLY A 93 -12.11 -1.10 -16.29
C GLY A 93 -10.78 -1.12 -17.02
N LYS A 94 -10.19 0.03 -17.36
CA LYS A 94 -8.89 0.09 -18.01
C LYS A 94 -7.78 -0.13 -16.97
N PRO A 95 -6.83 -1.05 -17.19
CA PRO A 95 -5.72 -1.26 -16.26
C PRO A 95 -4.94 0.04 -16.00
N LEU A 96 -4.66 0.35 -14.73
CA LEU A 96 -4.00 1.60 -14.34
C LEU A 96 -2.61 1.73 -14.95
N VAL A 97 -1.92 0.60 -15.13
CA VAL A 97 -0.64 0.47 -15.84
C VAL A 97 -0.72 0.77 -17.34
N LYS A 98 -1.91 0.99 -17.91
CA LYS A 98 -2.11 1.42 -19.31
C LYS A 98 -2.70 2.84 -19.40
N THR A 99 -2.86 3.53 -18.28
CA THR A 99 -3.38 4.91 -18.22
C THR A 99 -2.24 5.93 -18.32
N ARG A 100 -2.60 7.22 -18.37
CA ARG A 100 -1.62 8.31 -18.29
C ARG A 100 -0.87 8.36 -16.94
N LYS A 101 -1.37 7.68 -15.90
CA LYS A 101 -0.73 7.57 -14.58
C LYS A 101 0.16 6.32 -14.43
N ILE A 102 0.53 5.68 -15.54
CA ILE A 102 1.36 4.47 -15.56
C ILE A 102 2.62 4.58 -14.70
N THR A 103 3.31 5.72 -14.74
CA THR A 103 4.60 5.91 -14.06
C THR A 103 4.49 5.71 -12.55
N ASP A 104 3.38 6.11 -11.93
CA ASP A 104 3.17 5.98 -10.49
C ASP A 104 3.10 4.50 -10.09
N PHE A 105 2.29 3.72 -10.80
CA PHE A 105 2.09 2.29 -10.51
C PHE A 105 3.29 1.43 -10.93
N VAL A 106 3.93 1.74 -12.06
CA VAL A 106 5.15 1.06 -12.50
C VAL A 106 6.30 1.33 -11.54
N GLY A 107 6.42 2.56 -11.01
CA GLY A 107 7.42 2.90 -10.01
C GLY A 107 7.30 2.06 -8.72
N PHE A 108 6.07 1.84 -8.25
CA PHE A 108 5.83 0.94 -7.11
C PHE A 108 6.19 -0.51 -7.44
N MET A 109 5.75 -1.04 -8.59
CA MET A 109 6.09 -2.41 -9.01
C MET A 109 7.61 -2.61 -9.12
N ALA A 110 8.33 -1.66 -9.73
CA ALA A 110 9.78 -1.69 -9.81
C ALA A 110 10.46 -1.65 -8.42
N SER A 111 9.94 -0.83 -7.51
CA SER A 111 10.45 -0.73 -6.14
C SER A 111 10.27 -2.05 -5.37
N ILE A 112 9.13 -2.73 -5.59
CA ILE A 112 8.87 -4.06 -5.03
C ILE A 112 9.87 -5.08 -5.57
N THR A 113 10.00 -5.18 -6.89
CA THR A 113 10.93 -6.13 -7.54
C THR A 113 12.37 -5.91 -7.10
N ASN A 114 12.85 -4.67 -7.13
CA ASN A 114 14.19 -4.33 -6.66
C ASN A 114 14.37 -4.64 -5.18
N GLY A 115 13.35 -4.40 -4.36
CA GLY A 115 13.38 -4.69 -2.94
C GLY A 115 13.45 -6.18 -2.60
N ILE A 116 12.81 -7.03 -3.41
CA ILE A 116 12.90 -8.49 -3.29
C ILE A 116 14.30 -8.98 -3.70
N ASN A 117 14.81 -8.49 -4.84
CA ASN A 117 16.06 -8.96 -5.43
C ASN A 117 17.31 -8.46 -4.67
N ALA A 118 17.27 -7.31 -4.01
CA ALA A 118 18.42 -6.75 -3.28
C ALA A 118 18.82 -7.54 -2.02
N ILE A 119 18.05 -8.55 -1.63
CA ILE A 119 18.24 -9.40 -0.45
C ILE A 119 18.26 -10.89 -0.89
N GLU A 120 18.49 -11.15 -2.19
CA GLU A 120 18.87 -12.45 -2.74
C GLU A 120 20.39 -12.54 -2.84
#